data_AF-A0A497R2A5-F1
#
_entry.id   AF-A0A497R2A5-F1
#
_cell.length_a   1.000
_cell.length_b   1.000
_cell.length_c   1.000
_cell.angle_alpha   90.00
_cell.angle_beta   90.00
_cell.angle_gamma   90.00
#
_symmetry.space_group_name_H-M   'P 1'
#
loop_
_entity.id
_entity.type
_entity.pdbx_description
1 polymer ?
#
loop_
_entity_poly.entity_id
_entity_poly.type
_entity_poly.pdbx_seq_one_letter_code
_entity_poly.pdbx_strand_id
1 'polypeptide(L)' 'MVIKMEIVLLLGDITEVHADAIVNAANNQLWMGAGVAGAIKRKGGKIIEEEALQKGPIQHGDAVETT' A
#
# COMPACT_ATOMS: atom_id res chain seq x y z
N MET A 1 4.77 15.61 26.67
CA MET A 1 3.66 14.74 26.22
C MET A 1 4.31 13.56 25.52
N VAL A 2 4.15 12.33 26.02
CA VAL A 2 4.70 11.13 25.38
C VAL A 2 3.57 10.50 24.59
N ILE A 3 3.74 10.39 23.27
CA ILE A 3 2.77 9.68 22.43
C ILE A 3 3.00 8.19 22.68
N LYS A 4 1.95 7.49 23.15
CA LYS A 4 2.02 6.04 23.33
C LYS A 4 1.89 5.38 21.96
N MET A 5 2.93 4.68 21.53
CA MET A 5 2.91 3.89 20.30
C MET A 5 2.41 2.48 20.61
N GLU A 6 1.48 1.98 19.80
CA GLU A 6 1.06 0.59 19.81
C GLU A 6 1.70 -0.13 18.63
N ILE A 7 2.32 -1.28 18.88
CA ILE A 7 2.96 -2.09 17.85
C ILE A 7 2.44 -3.52 18.02
N VAL A 8 1.88 -4.07 16.94
CA VAL A 8 1.32 -5.41 16.90
C VAL A 8 2.01 -6.21 15.79
N LEU A 9 2.38 -7.45 16.09
CA LEU A 9 2.88 -8.40 15.11
C LEU A 9 1.73 -9.30 14.66
N LEU A 10 1.44 -9.30 13.37
CA LEU A 10 0.36 -10.09 12.77
C LEU A 10 0.94 -11.00 11.69
N LEU A 11 0.54 -12.28 11.71
CA LEU A 11 0.78 -13.21 10.62
C LEU A 11 -0.52 -13.32 9.80
N GLY A 12 -0.50 -12.84 8.56
CA GLY A 12 -1.70 -12.87 7.71
C GLY A 12 -1.53 -12.12 6.39
N ASP A 13 -2.66 -11.90 5.72
CA ASP A 13 -2.77 -11.07 4.51
C ASP A 13 -3.03 -9.62 4.91
N ILE A 14 -2.18 -8.69 4.46
CA ILE A 14 -2.31 -7.26 4.79
C ILE A 14 -3.63 -6.66 4.30
N THR A 15 -4.24 -7.25 3.27
CA THR A 15 -5.52 -6.78 2.71
C THR A 15 -6.72 -7.13 3.60
N GLU A 16 -6.53 -7.91 4.65
CA GLU A 16 -7.54 -8.20 5.69
C GLU A 16 -7.34 -7.35 6.96
N VAL A 17 -6.29 -6.51 7.02
CA VAL A 17 -6.01 -5.68 8.20
C VAL A 17 -6.98 -4.51 8.25
N HIS A 18 -7.69 -4.37 9.37
CA HIS A 18 -8.53 -3.21 9.66
C HIS A 18 -7.67 -2.07 10.20
N ALA A 19 -7.36 -1.11 9.33
CA ALA A 19 -6.63 0.12 9.65
C ALA A 19 -7.11 1.25 8.74
N ASP A 20 -6.75 2.49 9.08
CA ASP A 20 -7.06 3.66 8.24
C ASP A 20 -6.33 3.59 6.88
N ALA A 21 -5.16 2.94 6.84
CA ALA A 21 -4.40 2.69 5.61
C ALA A 21 -3.56 1.41 5.74
N ILE A 22 -3.29 0.78 4.60
CA ILE A 22 -2.31 -0.31 4.45
C ILE A 22 -1.22 0.10 3.47
N VAL A 23 0.00 -0.42 3.65
CA VAL A 23 1.16 0.01 2.85
C VAL A 23 1.50 -1.05 1.80
N ASN A 24 1.60 -0.61 0.54
CA ASN A 24 2.14 -1.40 -0.56
C ASN A 24 3.66 -1.18 -0.69
N ALA A 25 4.45 -2.25 -0.66
CA ALA A 25 5.86 -2.19 -1.06
C ALA A 25 5.96 -2.16 -2.60
N ALA A 26 5.81 -0.97 -3.17
CA ALA A 26 5.74 -0.75 -4.61
C ALA A 26 7.13 -0.67 -5.28
N ASN A 27 7.14 -0.78 -6.61
CA ASN A 27 8.24 -0.32 -7.44
C ASN A 27 8.07 1.18 -7.76
N ASN A 28 9.14 1.85 -8.21
CA ASN A 28 9.14 3.28 -8.52
C ASN A 28 8.20 3.72 -9.66
N GLN A 29 7.74 2.80 -10.51
CA GLN A 29 6.79 3.05 -11.59
C GLN A 29 5.33 2.85 -11.17
N LEU A 30 5.09 2.36 -9.94
CA LEU A 30 3.77 2.20 -9.32
C LEU A 30 2.77 1.26 -10.03
N TRP A 31 3.18 0.49 -11.05
CA TRP A 31 2.35 -0.60 -11.58
C TRP A 31 2.30 -1.79 -10.61
N MET A 32 1.18 -2.51 -10.59
CA MET A 32 0.84 -3.52 -9.59
C MET A 32 0.52 -4.88 -10.26
N GLY A 33 1.55 -5.70 -10.45
CA GLY A 33 1.40 -7.03 -11.08
C GLY A 33 1.26 -8.19 -10.09
N ALA A 34 2.25 -8.39 -9.22
CA ALA A 34 2.39 -9.58 -8.37
C ALA A 34 2.69 -9.22 -6.91
N GLY A 35 2.88 -10.25 -6.08
CA GLY A 35 3.20 -10.07 -4.65
C GLY A 35 2.11 -9.29 -3.90
N VAL A 36 2.54 -8.48 -2.93
CA VAL A 36 1.64 -7.65 -2.11
C VAL A 36 0.88 -6.62 -2.95
N ALA A 37 1.54 -5.99 -3.93
CA ALA A 37 0.90 -5.07 -4.86
C ALA A 37 -0.24 -5.73 -5.64
N GLY A 38 0.00 -6.93 -6.16
CA GLY A 38 -1.04 -7.70 -6.84
C GLY A 38 -2.18 -8.13 -5.90
N ALA A 39 -1.88 -8.48 -4.64
CA ALA A 39 -2.91 -8.82 -3.66
C ALA A 39 -3.82 -7.62 -3.34
N ILE A 40 -3.22 -6.45 -3.08
CA ILE A 40 -3.95 -5.20 -2.84
C ILE A 40 -4.84 -4.85 -4.04
N LYS A 41 -4.28 -4.85 -5.26
CA LYS A 41 -5.06 -4.56 -6.48
C LYS A 41 -6.19 -5.55 -6.71
N ARG A 42 -5.97 -6.85 -6.47
CA ARG A 42 -7.02 -7.87 -6.64
C ARG A 42 -8.19 -7.64 -5.68
N LYS A 43 -7.92 -7.21 -4.45
CA LYS A 43 -8.96 -7.04 -3.44
C LYS A 43 -9.62 -5.65 -3.44
N GLY A 44 -8.83 -4.59 -3.57
CA GLY A 44 -9.31 -3.21 -3.59
C GLY A 44 -9.73 -2.70 -4.97
N GLY A 45 -9.44 -3.44 -6.03
CA GLY A 45 -9.86 -3.13 -7.39
C GLY A 45 -8.82 -2.36 -8.21
N LYS A 46 -9.11 -2.21 -9.51
CA LYS A 46 -8.19 -1.57 -10.47
C LYS A 46 -7.93 -0.10 -10.17
N ILE A 47 -8.87 0.58 -9.52
CA ILE A 47 -8.79 2.02 -9.19
C ILE A 47 -7.51 2.36 -8.43
N ILE A 48 -7.05 1.48 -7.54
CA ILE A 48 -5.82 1.66 -6.76
C ILE A 48 -4.60 1.81 -7.68
N GLU A 49 -4.45 0.94 -8.68
CA GLU A 49 -3.34 1.03 -9.62
C GLU A 49 -3.51 2.23 -10.55
N GLU A 50 -4.73 2.52 -11.01
CA GLU A 50 -5.01 3.66 -11.88
C GLU A 50 -4.62 4.98 -11.22
N GLU A 51 -4.97 5.18 -9.94
CA GLU A 51 -4.55 6.34 -9.16
C GLU A 51 -3.04 6.35 -8.90
N ALA A 52 -2.43 5.20 -8.59
CA ALA A 52 -1.00 5.10 -8.35
C ALA A 52 -0.18 5.46 -9.61
N LEU A 53 -0.59 4.98 -10.79
CA LEU A 53 0.05 5.29 -12.07
C LEU A 53 0.00 6.78 -12.41
N GLN A 54 -1.05 7.50 -12.00
CA GLN A 54 -1.13 8.96 -12.18
C GLN A 54 -0.16 9.74 -11.30
N LYS A 55 0.31 9.13 -10.20
CA LYS A 55 1.24 9.75 -9.24
C LYS A 55 2.69 9.32 -9.45
N GLY A 56 2.94 8.35 -10.35
CA GLY A 56 4.27 7.86 -10.68
C GLY A 56 4.95 8.61 -11.84
N PRO A 57 6.26 8.43 -12.02
CA PRO A 57 7.17 7.67 -11.16
C PRO A 57 7.58 8.45 -9.89
N ILE A 58 7.96 7.74 -8.82
CA ILE A 58 8.44 8.31 -7.54
C ILE A 58 9.89 7.90 -7.23
N GLN A 59 10.59 8.62 -6.34
CA GLN A 59 11.94 8.24 -5.92
C GLN A 59 11.91 7.11 -4.87
N HIS A 60 13.03 6.40 -4.72
CA HIS A 60 13.14 5.40 -3.64
C HIS A 60 13.09 6.10 -2.29
N GLY A 61 12.16 5.66 -1.43
CA GLY A 61 11.91 6.28 -0.12
C GLY A 61 10.70 7.21 -0.09
N ASP A 62 10.16 7.59 -1.26
CA ASP A 62 8.91 8.34 -1.35
C ASP A 62 7.70 7.43 -1.14
N ALA A 63 6.56 8.05 -0.82
CA ALA A 63 5.26 7.39 -0.71
C ALA A 63 4.16 8.26 -1.33
N VAL A 64 3.12 7.61 -1.85
CA VAL A 64 1.89 8.25 -2.33
C VAL A 64 0.71 7.55 -1.67
N GLU A 65 -0.38 8.28 -1.43
CA GLU A 65 -1.65 7.69 -0.98
C GLU A 65 -2.56 7.41 -2.17
N THR A 66 -3.48 6.46 -2.04
CA THR A 66 -4.60 6.20 -2.97
C THR A 66 -5.85 5.92 -2.15
N THR A 67 -6.99 5.86 -2.81
CA THR A 67 -8.25 5.38 -2.25
C THR A 67 -8.20 3.88 -1.93
#